data_AF-A0A820L708-F1
#
_entry.id   AF-A0A820L708-F1
#
_cell.length_a   1.000
_cell.length_b   1.000
_cell.length_c   1.000
_cell.angle_alpha   90.00
_cell.angle_beta   90.00
_cell.angle_gamma   90.00
#
_symmetry.space_group_name_H-M   'P 1'
#
loop_
_entity.id
_entity.type
_entity.pdbx_description
1 polymer ?
#
loop_
_entity_poly.entity_id
_entity_poly.type
_entity_poly.pdbx_seq_one_letter_code
_entity_poly.pdbx_strand_id
1 'polypeptide(L)'
;MQRKSSTQNSTRIVSDNQRSSIATVPQSNISTNERATWFYKASDSLWLPFGDIEKEILEKAFLNHEKQVELDRCFVDLERNIRIDKNDSSSRMPIKRSVVQSSDYTALRPERFYASQKLTKSFSNQTTTDGRFINEWKRQNRGRPMNELLERAADGIAKEGTRLSEPIEAKWIADELRSLKNKPNEEIEMNVVSIYTRESFLYRLVNATLRENDLSKLENLGPFCWLLFHCDCSSTFRSFGYADTLYRGADLDNTTIESYKQAIGLVKTWDAFSSTSKNRIKAESFGNTLFIINLAKSTSYRFSGMDISSLSAYPNEEEVLIRASRNFCVENVEQDNSTGKYLIYLSLC
;
A
#
# COMPACT_ATOMS: atom_id res chain seq x y z
N MET A 1 -59.31 -32.48 -48.71
CA MET A 1 -58.04 -31.99 -48.14
C MET A 1 -58.36 -30.92 -47.11
N GLN A 2 -58.51 -31.33 -45.85
CA GLN A 2 -58.77 -30.46 -44.70
C GLN A 2 -57.86 -30.95 -43.57
N ARG A 3 -57.00 -30.08 -43.04
CA ARG A 3 -56.16 -30.40 -41.88
C ARG A 3 -56.80 -29.82 -40.62
N LYS A 4 -57.09 -30.71 -39.68
CA LYS A 4 -57.61 -30.46 -38.33
C LYS A 4 -56.49 -29.99 -37.40
N SER A 5 -56.94 -29.22 -36.42
CA SER A 5 -56.31 -28.79 -35.17
C SER A 5 -55.77 -29.92 -34.30
N SER A 6 -54.72 -29.62 -33.52
CA SER A 6 -54.67 -30.04 -32.10
C SER A 6 -53.65 -29.22 -31.30
N THR A 7 -54.17 -28.65 -30.23
CA THR A 7 -53.59 -27.91 -29.10
C THR A 7 -52.58 -28.74 -28.30
N GLN A 8 -51.62 -28.06 -27.64
CA GLN A 8 -50.96 -28.35 -26.33
C GLN A 8 -49.59 -27.61 -26.32
N ASN A 9 -49.00 -27.09 -25.25
CA ASN A 9 -49.37 -26.80 -23.86
C ASN A 9 -48.25 -25.88 -23.36
N SER A 10 -48.60 -24.72 -22.80
CA SER A 10 -47.65 -23.78 -22.20
C SER A 10 -47.22 -24.31 -20.83
N THR A 11 -45.92 -24.54 -20.64
CA THR A 11 -45.34 -24.80 -19.31
C THR A 11 -44.28 -23.74 -19.03
N ARG A 12 -44.66 -22.81 -18.15
CA ARG A 12 -43.76 -21.88 -17.46
C ARG A 12 -42.76 -22.69 -16.63
N ILE A 13 -41.47 -22.56 -16.93
CA ILE A 13 -40.41 -22.92 -15.99
C ILE A 13 -39.99 -21.63 -15.29
N VAL A 14 -40.45 -21.49 -14.05
CA VAL A 14 -39.90 -20.57 -13.06
C VAL A 14 -38.63 -21.25 -12.55
N SER A 15 -37.45 -20.72 -12.89
CA SER A 15 -36.20 -21.16 -12.29
C SER A 15 -36.01 -20.43 -10.98
N ASP A 16 -36.08 -21.20 -9.90
CA ASP A 16 -35.88 -20.76 -8.53
C ASP A 16 -34.52 -20.09 -8.32
N ASN A 17 -34.59 -18.91 -7.73
CA ASN A 17 -33.48 -18.19 -7.11
C ASN A 17 -32.97 -18.98 -5.90
N GLN A 18 -32.04 -19.91 -6.10
CA GLN A 18 -31.21 -20.40 -5.00
C GLN A 18 -30.15 -19.34 -4.69
N ARG A 19 -30.50 -18.45 -3.75
CA ARG A 19 -29.54 -17.66 -2.97
C ARG A 19 -28.64 -18.65 -2.23
N SER A 20 -27.44 -18.86 -2.78
CA SER A 20 -26.32 -19.41 -2.03
C SER A 20 -26.05 -18.49 -0.85
N SER A 21 -26.39 -18.98 0.34
CA SER A 21 -25.97 -18.42 1.62
C SER A 21 -24.44 -18.50 1.68
N ILE A 22 -23.78 -17.41 1.35
CA ILE A 22 -22.35 -17.23 1.61
C ILE A 22 -22.18 -17.34 3.12
N ALA A 23 -21.46 -18.38 3.53
CA ALA A 23 -21.04 -18.56 4.90
C ALA A 23 -20.31 -17.29 5.36
N THR A 24 -20.94 -16.54 6.26
CA THR A 24 -20.26 -15.53 7.08
C THR A 24 -19.10 -16.22 7.77
N VAL A 25 -17.89 -15.83 7.37
CA VAL A 25 -16.68 -16.14 8.13
C VAL A 25 -16.92 -15.68 9.56
N PRO A 26 -16.71 -16.54 10.58
CA PRO A 26 -16.91 -16.14 11.96
C PRO A 26 -15.97 -14.96 12.24
N GLN A 27 -16.55 -13.83 12.67
CA GLN A 27 -15.79 -12.80 13.38
C GLN A 27 -15.33 -13.41 14.72
N SER A 28 -14.28 -14.20 14.67
CA SER A 28 -13.61 -14.73 15.85
C SER A 28 -12.94 -13.56 16.55
N ASN A 29 -13.43 -13.27 17.77
CA ASN A 29 -12.73 -12.68 18.90
C ASN A 29 -11.59 -11.73 18.52
N ILE A 30 -11.86 -10.43 18.61
CA ILE A 30 -10.83 -9.39 18.67
C ILE A 30 -10.04 -9.63 19.95
N SER A 31 -9.04 -10.51 19.85
CA SER A 31 -7.85 -10.52 20.69
C SER A 31 -7.35 -9.08 20.70
N THR A 32 -7.26 -8.49 21.89
CA THR A 32 -6.49 -7.27 22.09
C THR A 32 -5.06 -7.60 21.70
N ASN A 33 -4.70 -7.35 20.43
CA ASN A 33 -3.37 -7.64 19.89
C ASN A 33 -2.36 -6.71 20.56
N GLU A 34 -1.88 -7.15 21.71
CA GLU A 34 -0.67 -6.67 22.35
C GLU A 34 0.49 -6.99 21.42
N ARG A 35 1.20 -5.95 20.97
CA ARG A 35 2.40 -6.11 20.14
C ARG A 35 3.59 -5.55 20.88
N ALA A 36 4.66 -6.35 20.93
CA ALA A 36 5.95 -5.87 21.39
C ALA A 36 6.49 -4.83 20.40
N THR A 37 6.96 -3.71 20.93
CA THR A 37 7.60 -2.65 20.14
C THR A 37 8.85 -2.17 20.85
N TRP A 38 9.80 -1.72 20.06
CA TRP A 38 11.10 -1.26 20.51
C TRP A 38 11.21 0.26 20.33
N PHE A 39 11.83 0.90 21.31
CA PHE A 39 12.08 2.35 21.30
C PHE A 39 13.53 2.65 21.67
N TYR A 40 14.04 3.78 21.18
CA TYR A 40 15.29 4.37 21.62
C TYR A 40 15.07 5.78 22.18
N LYS A 41 15.89 6.18 23.14
CA LYS A 41 15.81 7.49 23.79
C LYS A 41 16.55 8.53 22.97
N ALA A 42 15.81 9.36 22.22
CA ALA A 42 16.37 10.40 21.36
C ALA A 42 16.77 11.66 22.15
N SER A 43 16.08 11.95 23.26
CA SER A 43 16.42 13.00 24.22
C SER A 43 15.85 12.65 25.60
N ASP A 44 16.10 13.48 26.62
CA ASP A 44 15.73 13.14 28.01
C ASP A 44 14.26 12.81 28.24
N SER A 45 13.36 13.42 27.45
CA SER A 45 11.92 13.21 27.53
C SER A 45 11.34 12.48 26.32
N LEU A 46 12.12 12.17 25.28
CA LEU A 46 11.62 11.66 24.01
C LEU A 46 12.11 10.24 23.71
N TRP A 47 11.15 9.32 23.63
CA TRP A 47 11.36 7.97 23.11
C TRP A 47 10.81 7.89 21.70
N LEU A 48 11.64 7.49 20.75
CA LEU A 48 11.25 7.27 19.36
C LEU A 48 11.18 5.77 19.08
N PRO A 49 10.18 5.30 18.31
CA PRO A 49 10.11 3.91 17.91
C PRO A 49 11.21 3.60 16.89
N PHE A 50 11.69 2.36 16.88
CA PHE A 50 12.47 1.84 15.75
C PHE A 50 11.59 1.73 14.49
N GLY A 51 12.22 1.58 13.32
CA GLY A 51 11.51 1.28 12.07
C GLY A 51 10.73 -0.03 12.15
N ASP A 52 9.73 -0.22 11.29
CA ASP A 52 8.84 -1.38 11.40
C ASP A 52 9.56 -2.70 11.20
N ILE A 53 10.52 -2.74 10.29
CA ILE A 53 11.32 -3.95 10.03
C ILE A 53 12.39 -4.11 11.11
N GLU A 54 13.02 -3.02 11.55
CA GLU A 54 13.99 -3.06 12.65
C GLU A 54 13.35 -3.64 13.93
N LYS A 55 12.11 -3.28 14.24
CA LYS A 55 11.37 -3.86 15.37
C LYS A 55 11.21 -5.38 15.25
N GLU A 56 10.92 -5.90 14.06
CA GLU A 56 10.80 -7.36 13.84
C GLU A 56 12.15 -8.05 14.03
N ILE A 57 13.23 -7.45 13.50
CA ILE A 57 14.58 -7.97 13.66
C ILE A 57 14.97 -8.00 15.14
N LEU A 58 14.75 -6.92 15.87
CA LEU A 58 15.03 -6.82 17.29
C LEU A 58 14.20 -7.79 18.12
N GLU A 59 12.91 -7.92 17.83
CA GLU A 59 12.03 -8.84 18.55
C GLU A 59 12.44 -10.29 18.33
N LYS A 60 12.75 -10.67 17.08
CA LYS A 60 13.26 -12.01 16.76
C LYS A 60 14.58 -12.31 17.49
N ALA A 61 15.52 -11.37 17.47
CA ALA A 61 16.81 -11.52 18.14
C ALA A 61 16.65 -11.64 19.66
N PHE A 62 15.76 -10.84 20.26
CA PHE A 62 15.42 -10.92 21.68
C PHE A 62 14.84 -12.28 22.06
N LEU A 63 13.89 -12.80 21.27
CA LEU A 63 13.31 -14.13 21.49
C LEU A 63 14.34 -15.27 21.32
N ASN A 64 15.36 -15.07 20.49
CA ASN A 64 16.47 -16.00 20.30
C ASN A 64 17.59 -15.85 21.33
N HIS A 65 17.46 -14.94 22.31
CA HIS A 65 18.50 -14.63 23.29
C HIS A 65 19.83 -14.15 22.68
N GLU A 66 19.75 -13.48 21.53
CA GLU A 66 20.91 -12.84 20.92
C GLU A 66 21.36 -11.65 21.78
N LYS A 67 22.67 -11.46 21.91
CA LYS A 67 23.24 -10.36 22.72
C LYS A 67 23.33 -9.06 21.96
N GLN A 68 23.58 -9.15 20.66
CA GLN A 68 23.84 -8.01 19.79
C GLN A 68 23.13 -8.20 18.47
N VAL A 69 22.60 -7.10 17.94
CA VAL A 69 21.88 -7.04 16.68
C VAL A 69 22.50 -5.93 15.84
N GLU A 70 22.77 -6.24 14.59
CA GLU A 70 23.15 -5.22 13.61
C GLU A 70 21.91 -4.75 12.85
N LEU A 71 21.73 -3.43 12.76
CA LEU A 71 20.74 -2.75 11.93
C LEU A 71 21.47 -1.86 10.92
N ASP A 72 20.78 -1.35 9.91
CA ASP A 72 21.42 -0.60 8.82
C ASP A 72 22.21 0.62 9.33
N ARG A 73 21.65 1.34 10.31
CA ARG A 73 22.22 2.59 10.84
C ARG A 73 22.88 2.47 12.21
N CYS A 74 22.74 1.34 12.89
CA CYS A 74 23.22 1.19 14.26
C CYS A 74 23.48 -0.26 14.65
N PHE A 75 24.20 -0.44 15.75
CA PHE A 75 24.25 -1.68 16.50
C PHE A 75 23.35 -1.57 17.73
N VAL A 76 22.71 -2.66 18.11
CA VAL A 76 21.92 -2.75 19.34
C VAL A 76 22.51 -3.83 20.23
N ASP A 77 22.89 -3.46 21.44
CA ASP A 77 23.30 -4.37 22.50
C ASP A 77 22.08 -4.60 23.42
N LEU A 78 21.48 -5.78 23.28
CA LEU A 78 20.26 -6.16 24.01
C LEU A 78 20.56 -6.47 25.49
N GLU A 79 21.79 -6.89 25.82
CA GLU A 79 22.21 -7.16 27.20
C GLU A 79 22.35 -5.85 27.99
N ARG A 80 22.89 -4.82 27.34
CA ARG A 80 23.06 -3.48 27.94
C ARG A 80 21.90 -2.53 27.69
N ASN A 81 20.92 -2.93 26.87
CA ASN A 81 19.82 -2.10 26.42
C ASN A 81 20.30 -0.75 25.85
N ILE A 82 21.26 -0.80 24.92
CA ILE A 82 21.76 0.40 24.24
C ILE A 82 21.79 0.24 22.71
N ARG A 83 21.49 1.33 22.02
CA ARG A 83 21.73 1.56 20.59
C ARG A 83 23.02 2.35 20.43
N ILE A 84 23.86 1.96 19.49
CA ILE A 84 25.14 2.60 19.16
C ILE A 84 25.12 2.98 17.68
N ASP A 85 25.28 4.26 17.36
CA ASP A 85 25.28 4.72 15.96
C ASP A 85 26.52 4.21 15.21
N LYS A 86 26.33 3.77 13.96
CA LYS A 86 27.45 3.28 13.12
C LYS A 86 28.39 4.39 12.69
N ASN A 87 27.88 5.61 12.52
CA ASN A 87 28.68 6.76 12.11
C ASN A 87 29.29 7.49 13.32
N ASP A 88 28.75 7.27 14.52
CA ASP A 88 29.24 7.83 15.76
C ASP A 88 29.15 6.83 16.91
N SER A 89 30.23 6.08 17.12
CA SER A 89 30.32 5.09 18.21
C SER A 89 30.23 5.67 19.63
N SER A 90 30.38 6.99 19.77
CA SER A 90 30.18 7.71 21.04
C SER A 90 28.70 7.99 21.31
N SER A 91 27.88 8.04 20.25
CA SER A 91 26.43 8.17 20.33
C SER A 91 25.82 6.87 20.82
N ARG A 92 25.50 6.84 22.12
CA ARG A 92 24.86 5.71 22.80
C ARG A 92 23.52 6.14 23.35
N MET A 93 22.46 5.50 22.87
CA MET A 93 21.10 5.80 23.27
C MET A 93 20.51 4.59 24.00
N PRO A 94 19.95 4.76 25.21
CA PRO A 94 19.18 3.71 25.87
C PRO A 94 18.04 3.22 24.96
N ILE A 95 17.77 1.92 24.99
CA ILE A 95 16.61 1.32 24.34
C ILE A 95 15.66 0.69 25.36
N LYS A 96 14.41 0.48 24.95
CA LYS A 96 13.45 -0.28 25.74
C LYS A 96 12.50 -1.05 24.84
N ARG A 97 12.09 -2.22 25.32
CA ARG A 97 10.96 -3.00 24.79
C ARG A 97 9.72 -2.65 25.60
N SER A 98 8.60 -2.42 24.94
CA SER A 98 7.29 -2.25 25.58
C SER A 98 6.26 -3.10 24.87
N VAL A 99 5.29 -3.60 25.61
CA VAL A 99 4.06 -4.16 25.04
C VAL A 99 3.07 -3.03 24.94
N VAL A 100 2.54 -2.77 23.75
CA VAL A 100 1.61 -1.68 23.50
C VAL A 100 0.33 -2.27 22.90
N GLN A 101 -0.82 -1.78 23.32
CA GLN A 101 -2.09 -2.16 22.69
C GLN A 101 -2.14 -1.56 21.29
N SER A 102 -2.60 -2.33 20.30
CA SER A 102 -2.70 -1.85 18.93
C SER A 102 -3.55 -0.57 18.79
N SER A 103 -4.50 -0.32 19.70
CA SER A 103 -5.29 0.92 19.78
C SER A 103 -4.47 2.14 20.23
N ASP A 104 -3.47 1.93 21.08
CA ASP A 104 -2.61 2.98 21.62
C ASP A 104 -1.48 3.35 20.66
N TYR A 105 -1.28 2.51 19.63
CA TYR A 105 -0.38 2.81 18.53
C TYR A 105 -1.01 3.84 17.59
N THR A 106 -0.92 5.11 17.99
CA THR A 106 -1.37 6.27 17.20
C THR A 106 -0.38 6.67 16.11
N ALA A 107 0.66 5.87 15.86
CA ALA A 107 1.62 6.17 14.82
C ALA A 107 0.87 6.17 13.48
N LEU A 108 0.75 7.33 12.88
CA LEU A 108 0.38 7.48 11.48
C LEU A 108 1.68 7.66 10.71
N ARG A 109 1.79 7.13 9.49
CA ARG A 109 2.99 7.26 8.65
C ARG A 109 3.00 8.62 7.95
N PRO A 110 3.73 9.63 8.46
CA PRO A 110 3.60 10.99 7.95
C PRO A 110 4.06 11.07 6.48
N GLU A 111 5.17 10.41 6.17
CA GLU A 111 5.79 10.36 4.84
C GLU A 111 4.90 9.81 3.72
N ARG A 112 3.93 8.94 4.03
CA ARG A 112 2.97 8.44 3.02
C ARG A 112 2.01 9.50 2.54
N PHE A 113 1.75 10.48 3.39
CA PHE A 113 0.88 11.62 3.16
C PHE A 113 1.67 12.90 2.87
N TYR A 114 2.99 12.82 2.63
CA TYR A 114 3.79 13.96 2.17
C TYR A 114 4.26 13.82 0.72
N ALA A 115 4.46 12.59 0.22
CA ALA A 115 4.87 12.40 -1.16
C ALA A 115 3.80 12.94 -2.15
N SER A 116 4.16 14.04 -2.82
CA SER A 116 3.34 14.72 -3.82
C SER A 116 2.92 13.77 -4.95
N GLN A 117 1.61 13.73 -5.23
CA GLN A 117 1.08 13.07 -6.42
C GLN A 117 1.19 14.05 -7.59
N LYS A 118 2.27 13.92 -8.36
CA LYS A 118 2.46 14.68 -9.59
C LYS A 118 1.47 14.19 -10.64
N LEU A 119 0.74 15.12 -11.25
CA LEU A 119 -0.10 14.82 -12.39
C LEU A 119 0.75 14.52 -13.61
N THR A 120 0.49 13.39 -14.28
CA THR A 120 1.00 13.15 -15.62
C THR A 120 -0.06 13.47 -16.67
N LYS A 121 0.39 13.81 -17.90
CA LYS A 121 -0.50 14.23 -18.98
C LYS A 121 -1.44 13.08 -19.36
N SER A 122 -2.75 13.30 -19.24
CA SER A 122 -3.75 12.55 -20.01
C SER A 122 -4.31 13.47 -21.09
N PHE A 123 -3.90 13.21 -22.33
CA PHE A 123 -4.42 13.80 -23.56
C PHE A 123 -4.15 12.82 -24.70
N SER A 124 -4.88 11.71 -24.69
CA SER A 124 -4.89 10.75 -25.78
C SER A 124 -6.33 10.26 -25.96
N ASN A 125 -6.85 10.32 -27.19
CA ASN A 125 -8.11 9.68 -27.58
C ASN A 125 -8.03 8.14 -27.48
N GLN A 126 -6.85 7.60 -27.15
CA GLN A 126 -6.67 6.23 -26.72
C GLN A 126 -6.66 6.21 -25.19
N THR A 127 -7.69 5.61 -24.63
CA THR A 127 -7.86 5.30 -23.20
C THR A 127 -6.85 4.26 -22.70
N THR A 128 -5.63 4.20 -23.24
CA THR A 128 -4.62 3.26 -22.75
C THR A 128 -4.13 3.78 -21.40
N THR A 129 -4.69 3.18 -20.35
CA THR A 129 -4.16 3.14 -18.99
C THR A 129 -2.75 2.55 -19.04
N ASP A 130 -1.79 3.30 -19.54
CA ASP A 130 -0.43 2.83 -19.69
C ASP A 130 0.29 3.05 -18.37
N GLY A 131 0.06 2.10 -17.46
CA GLY A 131 1.03 1.79 -16.41
C GLY A 131 2.29 1.26 -17.04
N ARG A 132 3.02 2.15 -17.73
CA ARG A 132 4.13 1.84 -18.63
C ARG A 132 5.11 0.91 -17.95
N PHE A 133 5.55 1.24 -16.74
CA PHE A 133 6.45 0.40 -15.97
C PHE A 133 5.91 -1.02 -15.73
N ILE A 134 4.71 -1.16 -15.18
CA ILE A 134 4.13 -2.47 -14.81
C ILE A 134 3.75 -3.27 -16.07
N ASN A 135 3.17 -2.63 -17.07
CA ASN A 135 2.78 -3.22 -18.34
C ASN A 135 4.01 -3.65 -19.16
N GLU A 136 5.08 -2.85 -19.16
CA GLU A 136 6.33 -3.18 -19.85
C GLU A 136 6.99 -4.38 -19.20
N TRP A 137 7.07 -4.41 -17.87
CA TRP A 137 7.58 -5.58 -17.16
C TRP A 137 6.72 -6.81 -17.47
N LYS A 138 5.39 -6.70 -17.41
CA LYS A 138 4.46 -7.79 -17.74
C LYS A 138 4.67 -8.29 -19.17
N ARG A 139 4.86 -7.39 -20.13
CA ARG A 139 5.08 -7.72 -21.55
C ARG A 139 6.33 -8.57 -21.73
N GLN A 140 7.42 -8.22 -21.04
CA GLN A 140 8.70 -8.94 -21.10
C GLN A 140 8.70 -10.26 -20.31
N ASN A 141 7.76 -10.44 -19.38
CA ASN A 141 7.80 -11.51 -18.37
C ASN A 141 6.49 -12.30 -18.26
N ARG A 142 5.70 -12.39 -19.34
CA ARG A 142 4.43 -13.15 -19.36
C ARG A 142 4.62 -14.62 -19.02
N GLY A 143 3.70 -15.18 -18.24
CA GLY A 143 3.64 -16.63 -17.98
C GLY A 143 4.65 -17.16 -16.96
N ARG A 144 5.41 -16.29 -16.29
CA ARG A 144 6.34 -16.72 -15.25
C ARG A 144 5.62 -17.31 -14.03
N PRO A 145 6.09 -18.45 -13.48
CA PRO A 145 5.53 -19.04 -12.27
C PRO A 145 5.67 -18.13 -11.04
N MET A 146 4.70 -18.18 -10.13
CA MET A 146 4.67 -17.34 -8.92
C MET A 146 5.96 -17.44 -8.09
N ASN A 147 6.50 -18.64 -7.89
CA ASN A 147 7.76 -18.83 -7.14
C ASN A 147 8.95 -18.12 -7.78
N GLU A 148 8.99 -18.05 -9.11
CA GLU A 148 10.04 -17.31 -9.83
C GLU A 148 9.85 -15.80 -9.66
N LEU A 149 8.60 -15.32 -9.64
CA LEU A 149 8.29 -13.91 -9.38
C LEU A 149 8.73 -13.47 -7.98
N LEU A 150 8.46 -14.29 -6.98
CA LEU A 150 8.90 -14.05 -5.60
C LEU A 150 10.42 -13.98 -5.48
N GLU A 151 11.13 -14.93 -6.11
CA GLU A 151 12.59 -14.94 -6.10
C GLU A 151 13.17 -13.67 -6.78
N ARG A 152 12.65 -13.30 -7.94
CA ARG A 152 13.11 -12.11 -8.66
C ARG A 152 12.78 -10.82 -7.93
N ALA A 153 11.62 -10.74 -7.27
CA ALA A 153 11.26 -9.61 -6.42
C ALA A 153 12.24 -9.51 -5.23
N ALA A 154 12.52 -10.63 -4.56
CA ALA A 154 13.47 -10.69 -3.45
C ALA A 154 14.88 -10.23 -3.87
N ASP A 155 15.41 -10.75 -4.97
CA ASP A 155 16.73 -10.38 -5.49
C ASP A 155 16.81 -8.91 -5.90
N GLY A 156 15.77 -8.41 -6.57
CA GLY A 156 15.70 -7.03 -7.00
C GLY A 156 15.63 -6.04 -5.83
N ILE A 157 14.81 -6.34 -4.82
CA ILE A 157 14.69 -5.53 -3.60
C ILE A 157 16.01 -5.53 -2.81
N ALA A 158 16.66 -6.68 -2.64
CA ALA A 158 17.96 -6.76 -1.98
C ALA A 158 19.02 -5.89 -2.67
N LYS A 159 19.06 -5.89 -4.01
CA LYS A 159 19.97 -5.06 -4.81
C LYS A 159 19.69 -3.57 -4.62
N GLU A 160 18.43 -3.15 -4.71
CA GLU A 160 18.07 -1.74 -4.54
C GLU A 160 18.31 -1.24 -3.12
N GLY A 161 17.98 -2.04 -2.11
CA GLY A 161 18.24 -1.67 -0.72
C GLY A 161 19.73 -1.52 -0.43
N THR A 162 20.57 -2.40 -0.98
CA THR A 162 22.04 -2.24 -0.90
C THR A 162 22.50 -0.91 -1.51
N ARG A 163 21.94 -0.51 -2.67
CA ARG A 163 22.25 0.79 -3.29
C ARG A 163 21.81 1.98 -2.46
N LEU A 164 20.74 1.83 -1.68
CA LEU A 164 20.21 2.85 -0.79
C LEU A 164 20.85 2.83 0.61
N SER A 165 21.86 1.99 0.84
CA SER A 165 22.47 1.78 2.16
C SER A 165 21.49 1.26 3.23
N GLU A 166 20.50 0.46 2.81
CA GLU A 166 19.56 -0.27 3.67
C GLU A 166 19.63 -1.81 3.43
N PRO A 167 20.84 -2.44 3.41
CA PRO A 167 20.99 -3.86 3.05
C PRO A 167 20.33 -4.85 4.04
N ILE A 168 20.26 -4.53 5.34
CA ILE A 168 19.70 -5.41 6.36
C ILE A 168 18.18 -5.44 6.26
N GLU A 169 17.54 -4.27 6.17
CA GLU A 169 16.10 -4.16 5.91
C GLU A 169 15.73 -4.85 4.59
N ALA A 170 16.50 -4.64 3.53
CA ALA A 170 16.24 -5.23 2.23
C ALA A 170 16.39 -6.75 2.22
N LYS A 171 17.38 -7.27 2.94
CA LYS A 171 17.55 -8.70 3.14
C LYS A 171 16.35 -9.29 3.89
N TRP A 172 15.87 -8.63 4.93
CA TRP A 172 14.69 -9.06 5.67
C TRP A 172 13.47 -9.17 4.74
N ILE A 173 13.20 -8.14 3.94
CA ILE A 173 12.08 -8.16 2.97
C ILE A 173 12.26 -9.28 1.93
N ALA A 174 13.47 -9.45 1.42
CA ALA A 174 13.78 -10.49 0.45
C ALA A 174 13.55 -11.90 1.03
N ASP A 175 13.96 -12.13 2.27
CA ASP A 175 13.75 -13.41 2.96
C ASP A 175 12.26 -13.68 3.23
N GLU A 176 11.50 -12.66 3.62
CA GLU A 176 10.04 -12.78 3.75
C GLU A 176 9.40 -13.20 2.42
N LEU A 177 9.75 -12.55 1.30
CA LEU A 177 9.23 -12.93 -0.02
C LEU A 177 9.62 -14.36 -0.42
N ARG A 178 10.85 -14.79 -0.13
CA ARG A 178 11.29 -16.17 -0.40
C ARG A 178 10.55 -17.20 0.46
N SER A 179 10.18 -16.85 1.69
CA SER A 179 9.42 -17.72 2.59
C SER A 179 8.01 -18.04 2.08
N LEU A 180 7.47 -17.19 1.20
CA LEU A 180 6.14 -17.35 0.58
C LEU A 180 6.12 -18.34 -0.59
N LYS A 181 7.27 -18.86 -1.01
CA LYS A 181 7.34 -19.84 -2.11
C LYS A 181 6.55 -21.10 -1.72
N ASN A 182 5.75 -21.59 -2.68
CA ASN A 182 4.84 -22.72 -2.52
C ASN A 182 3.66 -22.49 -1.55
N LYS A 183 3.47 -21.27 -1.04
CA LYS A 183 2.27 -20.93 -0.26
C LYS A 183 1.06 -20.71 -1.18
N PRO A 184 -0.18 -20.83 -0.66
CA PRO A 184 -1.38 -20.46 -1.40
C PRO A 184 -1.34 -18.98 -1.84
N ASN A 185 -1.93 -18.67 -2.99
CA ASN A 185 -1.94 -17.30 -3.53
C ASN A 185 -2.50 -16.28 -2.55
N GLU A 186 -3.53 -16.63 -1.78
CA GLU A 186 -4.10 -15.75 -0.76
C GLU A 186 -3.07 -15.32 0.29
N GLU A 187 -2.28 -16.25 0.81
CA GLU A 187 -1.21 -15.98 1.77
C GLU A 187 -0.12 -15.10 1.13
N ILE A 188 0.22 -15.36 -0.13
CA ILE A 188 1.20 -14.56 -0.88
C ILE A 188 0.72 -13.12 -1.01
N GLU A 189 -0.51 -12.91 -1.48
CA GLU A 189 -1.07 -11.59 -1.75
C GLU A 189 -1.23 -10.77 -0.45
N MET A 190 -1.71 -11.39 0.63
CA MET A 190 -1.78 -10.75 1.95
C MET A 190 -0.41 -10.29 2.46
N ASN A 191 0.62 -11.12 2.32
CA ASN A 191 1.97 -10.78 2.76
C ASN A 191 2.62 -9.72 1.86
N VAL A 192 2.41 -9.74 0.54
CA VAL A 192 2.90 -8.71 -0.38
C VAL A 192 2.31 -7.33 -0.01
N VAL A 193 1.00 -7.27 0.27
CA VAL A 193 0.35 -6.05 0.75
C VAL A 193 0.93 -5.63 2.11
N SER A 194 1.05 -6.56 3.05
CA SER A 194 1.60 -6.27 4.38
C SER A 194 3.03 -5.69 4.30
N ILE A 195 3.91 -6.32 3.53
CA ILE A 195 5.27 -5.82 3.24
C ILE A 195 5.22 -4.42 2.67
N TYR A 196 4.36 -4.18 1.66
CA TYR A 196 4.21 -2.86 1.07
C TYR A 196 3.77 -1.83 2.09
N THR A 197 2.99 -2.18 3.14
CA THR A 197 2.51 -1.23 4.16
C THR A 197 3.53 -0.89 5.26
N ARG A 198 4.62 -1.63 5.40
CA ARG A 198 5.62 -1.31 6.43
C ARG A 198 6.28 0.05 6.13
N GLU A 199 6.59 0.81 7.17
CA GLU A 199 7.58 1.88 7.05
C GLU A 199 8.91 1.21 6.71
N SER A 200 9.25 1.30 5.42
CA SER A 200 10.44 0.74 4.80
C SER A 200 10.91 1.61 3.65
N PHE A 201 12.15 1.43 3.20
CA PHE A 201 12.61 2.07 1.96
C PHE A 201 11.79 1.63 0.74
N LEU A 202 11.22 0.42 0.76
CA LEU A 202 10.61 -0.21 -0.40
C LEU A 202 9.40 0.56 -0.93
N TYR A 203 8.44 0.94 -0.07
CA TYR A 203 7.24 1.64 -0.55
C TYR A 203 7.60 3.01 -1.15
N ARG A 204 8.58 3.71 -0.56
CA ARG A 204 9.08 5.00 -1.07
C ARG A 204 9.68 4.80 -2.44
N LEU A 205 10.57 3.83 -2.57
CA LEU A 205 11.29 3.53 -3.80
C LEU A 205 10.35 3.09 -4.92
N VAL A 206 9.40 2.19 -4.63
CA VAL A 206 8.39 1.73 -5.59
C VAL A 206 7.58 2.92 -6.11
N ASN A 207 7.03 3.73 -5.21
CA ASN A 207 6.18 4.85 -5.62
C ASN A 207 6.97 5.95 -6.35
N ALA A 208 8.23 6.21 -5.98
CA ALA A 208 9.10 7.13 -6.71
C ALA A 208 9.39 6.61 -8.12
N THR A 209 9.79 5.34 -8.24
CA THR A 209 10.07 4.67 -9.52
C THR A 209 8.89 4.74 -10.47
N LEU A 210 7.67 4.49 -9.97
CA LEU A 210 6.46 4.55 -10.78
C LEU A 210 6.11 5.97 -11.22
N ARG A 211 6.22 6.98 -10.34
CA ARG A 211 5.97 8.40 -10.68
C ARG A 211 6.96 8.93 -11.72
N GLU A 212 8.23 8.51 -11.61
CA GLU A 212 9.29 8.91 -12.53
C GLU A 212 9.34 8.05 -13.79
N ASN A 213 8.56 6.97 -13.83
CA ASN A 213 8.62 5.93 -14.85
C ASN A 213 10.06 5.48 -15.12
N ASP A 214 10.83 5.26 -14.06
CA ASP A 214 12.26 4.94 -14.13
C ASP A 214 12.47 3.48 -14.57
N LEU A 215 12.51 3.27 -15.88
CA LEU A 215 12.72 1.95 -16.49
C LEU A 215 14.09 1.34 -16.17
N SER A 216 15.06 2.10 -15.64
CA SER A 216 16.35 1.52 -15.22
C SER A 216 16.19 0.53 -14.06
N LYS A 217 15.12 0.68 -13.26
CA LYS A 217 14.76 -0.21 -12.15
C LYS A 217 13.75 -1.29 -12.53
N LEU A 218 13.38 -1.40 -13.82
CA LEU A 218 12.35 -2.31 -14.31
C LEU A 218 12.62 -3.77 -13.90
N GLU A 219 13.85 -4.24 -14.08
CA GLU A 219 14.20 -5.62 -13.76
C GLU A 219 14.24 -5.92 -12.25
N ASN A 220 14.53 -4.90 -11.42
CA ASN A 220 14.66 -5.07 -9.97
C ASN A 220 13.30 -4.92 -9.26
N LEU A 221 12.51 -3.90 -9.62
CA LEU A 221 11.26 -3.58 -8.93
C LEU A 221 10.01 -4.04 -9.67
N GLY A 222 10.11 -4.30 -10.99
CA GLY A 222 9.01 -4.79 -11.82
C GLY A 222 8.30 -6.04 -11.28
N PRO A 223 9.03 -7.08 -10.80
CA PRO A 223 8.39 -8.26 -10.22
C PRO A 223 7.52 -7.92 -9.00
N PHE A 224 8.03 -7.10 -8.06
CA PHE A 224 7.27 -6.72 -6.88
C PHE A 224 6.08 -5.82 -7.22
N CYS A 225 6.27 -4.83 -8.09
CA CYS A 225 5.19 -3.97 -8.58
C CYS A 225 4.09 -4.79 -9.26
N TRP A 226 4.45 -5.83 -10.02
CA TRP A 226 3.48 -6.74 -10.64
C TRP A 226 2.72 -7.59 -9.62
N LEU A 227 3.40 -8.14 -8.60
CA LEU A 227 2.75 -8.88 -7.50
C LEU A 227 1.70 -8.01 -6.80
N LEU A 228 2.08 -6.79 -6.39
CA LEU A 228 1.17 -5.86 -5.73
C LEU A 228 0.02 -5.43 -6.65
N PHE A 229 0.31 -5.18 -7.93
CA PHE A 229 -0.72 -4.83 -8.93
C PHE A 229 -1.72 -5.96 -9.16
N HIS A 230 -1.31 -7.22 -9.05
CA HIS A 230 -2.18 -8.37 -9.25
C HIS A 230 -3.17 -8.58 -8.10
N CYS A 231 -2.82 -8.14 -6.88
CA CYS A 231 -3.68 -8.27 -5.70
C CYS A 231 -5.09 -7.69 -5.97
N ASP A 232 -5.18 -6.49 -6.56
CA ASP A 232 -6.44 -5.80 -6.93
C ASP A 232 -7.34 -6.60 -7.90
N CYS A 233 -6.78 -7.56 -8.64
CA CYS A 233 -7.51 -8.39 -9.62
C CYS A 233 -7.77 -9.82 -9.13
N SER A 234 -7.23 -10.21 -7.98
CA SER A 234 -7.35 -11.55 -7.41
C SER A 234 -8.76 -11.83 -6.90
N SER A 235 -9.13 -13.10 -6.75
CA SER A 235 -10.37 -13.47 -6.03
C SER A 235 -10.29 -13.16 -4.54
N THR A 236 -9.10 -13.25 -3.94
CA THR A 236 -8.82 -12.99 -2.53
C THR A 236 -9.27 -11.59 -2.12
N PHE A 237 -8.89 -10.59 -2.91
CA PHE A 237 -9.15 -9.18 -2.59
C PHE A 237 -10.50 -8.66 -3.10
N ARG A 238 -11.34 -9.50 -3.71
CA ARG A 238 -12.71 -9.09 -4.09
C ARG A 238 -13.56 -8.70 -2.89
N SER A 239 -13.34 -9.33 -1.73
CA SER A 239 -14.05 -8.99 -0.48
C SER A 239 -13.50 -7.72 0.18
N PHE A 240 -12.32 -7.25 -0.22
CA PHE A 240 -11.67 -6.05 0.30
C PHE A 240 -11.97 -4.81 -0.57
N GLY A 241 -12.89 -4.91 -1.53
CA GLY A 241 -13.20 -3.80 -2.42
C GLY A 241 -13.88 -2.63 -1.71
N TYR A 242 -13.42 -1.42 -1.99
CA TYR A 242 -14.00 -0.17 -1.51
C TYR A 242 -14.41 0.74 -2.68
N ALA A 243 -15.55 1.41 -2.53
CA ALA A 243 -16.18 2.20 -3.60
C ALA A 243 -16.75 3.55 -3.14
N ASP A 244 -16.57 3.94 -1.89
CA ASP A 244 -17.02 5.24 -1.38
C ASP A 244 -15.91 6.30 -1.50
N THR A 245 -16.11 7.45 -0.88
CA THR A 245 -15.17 8.57 -0.83
C THR A 245 -13.94 8.19 -0.02
N LEU A 246 -12.78 8.62 -0.54
CA LEU A 246 -11.48 8.45 0.07
C LEU A 246 -10.80 9.81 0.26
N TYR A 247 -9.89 9.85 1.22
CA TYR A 247 -9.18 11.06 1.61
C TYR A 247 -7.68 10.82 1.60
N ARG A 248 -6.90 11.80 1.14
CA ARG A 248 -5.44 11.74 1.18
C ARG A 248 -4.86 13.12 1.46
N GLY A 249 -4.20 13.27 2.60
CA GLY A 249 -3.33 14.42 2.83
C GLY A 249 -2.07 14.35 1.95
N ALA A 250 -1.60 15.51 1.51
CA ALA A 250 -0.38 15.67 0.72
C ALA A 250 0.26 17.02 1.01
N ASP A 251 1.58 17.10 0.91
CA ASP A 251 2.29 18.37 0.81
C ASP A 251 2.66 18.63 -0.64
N LEU A 252 2.05 19.67 -1.23
CA LEU A 252 2.22 20.02 -2.63
C LEU A 252 2.88 21.39 -2.75
N ASP A 253 3.86 21.51 -3.65
CA ASP A 253 4.36 22.82 -4.04
C ASP A 253 3.32 23.61 -4.87
N ASN A 254 3.48 24.93 -4.92
CA ASN A 254 2.58 25.81 -5.65
C ASN A 254 2.46 25.42 -7.14
N THR A 255 3.57 24.99 -7.75
CA THR A 255 3.57 24.54 -9.15
C THR A 255 2.64 23.35 -9.36
N THR A 256 2.63 22.39 -8.45
CA THR A 256 1.77 21.21 -8.49
C THR A 256 0.32 21.60 -8.25
N ILE A 257 0.04 22.47 -7.28
CA ILE A 257 -1.32 22.99 -7.02
C ILE A 257 -1.88 23.70 -8.26
N GLU A 258 -1.10 24.58 -8.89
CA GLU A 258 -1.50 25.25 -10.13
C GLU A 258 -1.74 24.27 -11.27
N SER A 259 -0.97 23.17 -11.33
CA SER A 259 -1.21 22.12 -12.33
C SER A 259 -2.57 21.41 -12.15
N TYR A 260 -3.04 21.24 -10.91
CA TYR A 260 -4.39 20.71 -10.63
C TYR A 260 -5.48 21.74 -10.99
N LYS A 261 -5.27 23.02 -10.68
CA LYS A 261 -6.23 24.08 -11.06
C LYS A 261 -6.42 24.17 -12.58
N GLN A 262 -5.32 24.09 -13.34
CA GLN A 262 -5.35 24.05 -14.81
C GLN A 262 -5.95 22.75 -15.36
N ALA A 263 -6.05 21.71 -14.53
CA ALA A 263 -6.59 20.41 -14.92
C ALA A 263 -8.08 20.24 -14.62
N ILE A 264 -8.77 21.25 -14.07
CA ILE A 264 -10.21 21.17 -13.78
C ILE A 264 -10.98 20.80 -15.07
N GLY A 265 -11.85 19.78 -14.97
CA GLY A 265 -12.59 19.19 -16.08
C GLY A 265 -11.79 18.24 -16.96
N LEU A 266 -10.49 18.06 -16.71
CA LEU A 266 -9.63 17.13 -17.44
C LEU A 266 -9.45 15.83 -16.65
N VAL A 267 -9.23 14.76 -17.40
CA VAL A 267 -8.74 13.48 -16.85
C VAL A 267 -7.22 13.59 -16.66
N LYS A 268 -6.71 12.99 -15.58
CA LYS A 268 -5.30 12.84 -15.27
C LYS A 268 -5.03 11.47 -14.67
N THR A 269 -3.77 11.06 -14.68
CA THR A 269 -3.35 9.75 -14.17
C THR A 269 -2.48 9.92 -12.93
N TRP A 270 -2.69 9.07 -11.93
CA TRP A 270 -1.74 8.83 -10.85
C TRP A 270 -0.95 7.56 -11.15
N ASP A 271 0.33 7.70 -11.45
CA ASP A 271 1.15 6.58 -11.94
C ASP A 271 1.57 5.59 -10.85
N ALA A 272 1.67 6.05 -9.60
CA ALA A 272 2.04 5.20 -8.48
C ALA A 272 0.82 4.67 -7.72
N PHE A 273 1.04 3.62 -6.93
CA PHE A 273 0.08 3.23 -5.91
C PHE A 273 -0.14 4.39 -4.94
N SER A 274 -1.39 4.58 -4.52
CA SER A 274 -1.78 5.71 -3.68
C SER A 274 -2.48 5.21 -2.43
N SER A 275 -1.80 5.35 -1.29
CA SER A 275 -2.41 5.16 0.03
C SER A 275 -3.39 6.29 0.31
N THR A 276 -4.61 5.92 0.68
CA THR A 276 -5.69 6.84 1.06
C THR A 276 -6.36 6.33 2.33
N SER A 277 -7.19 7.14 2.97
CA SER A 277 -7.93 6.78 4.18
C SER A 277 -9.43 6.90 3.93
N LYS A 278 -10.21 6.03 4.58
CA LYS A 278 -11.66 6.21 4.76
C LYS A 278 -11.99 7.36 5.72
N ASN A 279 -11.04 7.75 6.55
CA ASN A 279 -11.20 8.72 7.61
C ASN A 279 -10.64 10.08 7.21
N ARG A 280 -11.53 11.03 6.94
CA ARG A 280 -11.16 12.41 6.56
C ARG A 280 -10.24 13.06 7.59
N ILE A 281 -10.59 12.98 8.88
CA ILE A 281 -9.86 13.67 9.96
C ILE A 281 -8.40 13.21 10.00
N LYS A 282 -8.17 11.90 9.85
CA LYS A 282 -6.80 11.33 9.80
C LYS A 282 -6.05 11.77 8.55
N ALA A 283 -6.67 11.77 7.37
CA ALA A 283 -6.00 12.23 6.16
C ALA A 283 -5.68 13.73 6.21
N GLU A 284 -6.60 14.53 6.77
CA GLU A 284 -6.51 15.99 6.84
C GLU A 284 -5.49 16.48 7.87
N SER A 285 -5.01 15.63 8.79
CA SER A 285 -3.89 16.01 9.68
C SER A 285 -2.54 16.15 8.96
N PHE A 286 -2.45 15.76 7.67
CA PHE A 286 -1.21 15.80 6.91
C PHE A 286 -1.18 16.90 5.84
N GLY A 287 0.01 17.44 5.62
CA GLY A 287 0.37 18.31 4.51
C GLY A 287 -0.43 19.62 4.39
N ASN A 288 -0.22 20.34 3.30
CA ASN A 288 -0.93 21.58 2.99
C ASN A 288 -2.18 21.36 2.09
N THR A 289 -2.43 20.12 1.65
CA THR A 289 -3.47 19.77 0.70
C THR A 289 -4.23 18.53 1.16
N LEU A 290 -5.55 18.50 0.93
CA LEU A 290 -6.40 17.33 1.08
C LEU A 290 -7.02 16.95 -0.28
N PHE A 291 -6.73 15.75 -0.75
CA PHE A 291 -7.45 15.13 -1.85
C PHE A 291 -8.75 14.49 -1.32
N ILE A 292 -9.86 14.78 -1.99
CA ILE A 292 -11.18 14.19 -1.74
C ILE A 292 -11.58 13.42 -2.99
N ILE A 293 -11.58 12.09 -2.91
CA ILE A 293 -11.60 11.21 -4.06
C ILE A 293 -12.88 10.39 -4.06
N ASN A 294 -13.78 10.65 -5.01
CA ASN A 294 -15.02 9.92 -5.15
C ASN A 294 -14.83 8.69 -6.07
N LEU A 295 -14.94 7.49 -5.50
CA LEU A 295 -14.84 6.23 -6.26
C LEU A 295 -16.18 5.74 -6.81
N ALA A 296 -17.32 6.22 -6.30
CA ALA A 296 -18.66 5.73 -6.65
C ALA A 296 -19.07 6.06 -8.09
N LYS A 297 -18.40 7.05 -8.72
CA LYS A 297 -18.60 7.40 -10.13
C LYS A 297 -17.98 6.39 -11.11
N SER A 298 -17.23 5.38 -10.64
CA SER A 298 -16.65 4.37 -11.53
C SER A 298 -17.73 3.45 -12.10
N THR A 299 -17.84 3.41 -13.43
CA THR A 299 -18.83 2.59 -14.15
C THR A 299 -18.26 1.26 -14.66
N SER A 300 -16.94 1.07 -14.59
CA SER A 300 -16.21 0.02 -15.33
C SER A 300 -15.60 -1.07 -14.45
N TYR A 301 -15.37 -0.82 -13.15
CA TYR A 301 -14.80 -1.78 -12.22
C TYR A 301 -15.70 -1.98 -11.01
N ARG A 302 -15.88 -3.24 -10.57
CA ARG A 302 -16.71 -3.57 -9.41
C ARG A 302 -16.18 -2.95 -8.12
N PHE A 303 -14.87 -2.71 -8.04
CA PHE A 303 -14.18 -2.05 -6.93
C PHE A 303 -13.01 -1.22 -7.46
N SER A 304 -12.75 -0.10 -6.81
CA SER A 304 -11.85 0.95 -7.30
C SER A 304 -10.71 1.27 -6.33
N GLY A 305 -10.86 0.85 -5.08
CA GLY A 305 -9.82 0.80 -4.06
C GLY A 305 -9.84 -0.53 -3.34
N MET A 306 -8.70 -0.90 -2.77
CA MET A 306 -8.50 -2.11 -1.97
C MET A 306 -8.39 -1.69 -0.50
N ASP A 307 -9.43 -1.93 0.30
CA ASP A 307 -9.41 -1.73 1.75
C ASP A 307 -8.39 -2.70 2.36
N ILE A 308 -7.24 -2.17 2.76
CA ILE A 308 -6.15 -2.96 3.33
C ILE A 308 -5.97 -2.64 4.82
N SER A 309 -6.96 -1.99 5.44
CA SER A 309 -6.87 -1.57 6.83
C SER A 309 -6.55 -2.72 7.78
N SER A 310 -7.11 -3.92 7.56
CA SER A 310 -6.83 -5.11 8.39
C SER A 310 -5.48 -5.76 8.12
N LEU A 311 -4.84 -5.48 6.98
CA LEU A 311 -3.54 -6.06 6.58
C LEU A 311 -2.37 -5.09 6.79
N SER A 312 -2.69 -3.81 6.89
CA SER A 312 -1.71 -2.75 7.07
C SER A 312 -1.02 -2.86 8.41
N ALA A 313 0.28 -2.55 8.45
CA ALA A 313 1.00 -2.32 9.70
C ALA A 313 0.39 -1.16 10.53
N TYR A 314 -0.50 -0.36 9.91
CA TYR A 314 -1.14 0.83 10.47
C TYR A 314 -2.66 0.76 10.32
N PRO A 315 -3.34 -0.17 11.02
CA PRO A 315 -4.78 -0.39 10.84
C PRO A 315 -5.61 0.85 11.19
N ASN A 316 -5.11 1.66 12.12
CA ASN A 316 -5.74 2.92 12.51
C ASN A 316 -5.74 3.96 11.38
N GLU A 317 -4.94 3.82 10.33
CA GLU A 317 -5.06 4.73 9.16
C GLU A 317 -6.32 4.46 8.34
N GLU A 318 -7.01 3.33 8.57
CA GLU A 318 -8.18 2.92 7.77
C GLU A 318 -7.84 2.92 6.27
N GLU A 319 -6.66 2.38 5.95
CA GLU A 319 -6.03 2.51 4.65
C GLU A 319 -6.82 1.79 3.54
N VAL A 320 -7.08 2.52 2.47
CA VAL A 320 -7.53 1.97 1.19
C VAL A 320 -6.46 2.29 0.15
N LEU A 321 -5.93 1.25 -0.48
CA LEU A 321 -4.90 1.37 -1.51
C LEU A 321 -5.56 1.52 -2.88
N ILE A 322 -5.26 2.62 -3.55
CA ILE A 322 -5.59 2.77 -4.96
C ILE A 322 -4.42 2.24 -5.81
N ARG A 323 -4.75 1.37 -6.77
CA ARG A 323 -3.79 0.81 -7.73
C ARG A 323 -3.04 1.91 -8.51
N ALA A 324 -1.81 1.60 -8.90
CA ALA A 324 -1.02 2.38 -9.85
C ALA A 324 -1.72 2.59 -11.21
N SER A 325 -1.48 3.75 -11.82
CA SER A 325 -1.97 4.14 -13.15
C SER A 325 -3.50 4.25 -13.25
N ARG A 326 -4.12 4.77 -12.18
CA ARG A 326 -5.55 5.07 -12.15
C ARG A 326 -5.82 6.47 -12.66
N ASN A 327 -6.94 6.62 -13.37
CA ASN A 327 -7.35 7.86 -13.98
C ASN A 327 -8.40 8.56 -13.12
N PHE A 328 -8.26 9.88 -12.99
CA PHE A 328 -9.14 10.73 -12.24
C PHE A 328 -9.53 11.95 -13.04
N CYS A 329 -10.79 12.34 -13.00
CA CYS A 329 -11.20 13.68 -13.42
C CYS A 329 -10.95 14.63 -12.26
N VAL A 330 -10.29 15.76 -12.53
CA VAL A 330 -10.16 16.84 -11.56
C VAL A 330 -11.44 17.66 -11.61
N GLU A 331 -12.25 17.56 -10.56
CA GLU A 331 -13.58 18.18 -10.52
C GLU A 331 -13.49 19.64 -10.06
N ASN A 332 -12.67 19.90 -9.04
CA ASN A 332 -12.51 21.22 -8.46
C ASN A 332 -11.20 21.33 -7.66
N VAL A 333 -10.70 22.56 -7.51
CA VAL A 333 -9.60 22.91 -6.61
C VAL A 333 -9.96 24.21 -5.91
N GLU A 334 -10.05 24.17 -4.59
CA GLU A 334 -10.34 25.35 -3.77
C GLU A 334 -9.37 25.45 -2.59
N GLN A 335 -9.34 26.60 -1.94
CA GLN A 335 -8.60 26.78 -0.70
C GLN A 335 -9.59 26.99 0.43
N ASP A 336 -9.48 26.19 1.48
CA ASP A 336 -10.25 26.35 2.69
C ASP A 336 -9.74 27.58 3.47
N ASN A 337 -10.58 28.61 3.57
CA ASN A 337 -10.24 29.86 4.24
C ASN A 337 -9.95 29.68 5.74
N SER A 338 -10.48 28.63 6.37
CA SER A 338 -10.31 28.41 7.81
C SER A 338 -8.99 27.72 8.15
N THR A 339 -8.57 26.76 7.32
CA THR A 339 -7.35 25.97 7.55
C THR A 339 -6.18 26.42 6.67
N GLY A 340 -6.43 27.21 5.63
CA GLY A 340 -5.47 27.59 4.59
C GLY A 340 -5.10 26.46 3.63
N LYS A 341 -5.67 25.25 3.82
CA LYS A 341 -5.34 24.07 3.01
C LYS A 341 -6.03 24.10 1.65
N TYR A 342 -5.40 23.50 0.65
CA TYR A 342 -6.05 23.25 -0.63
C TYR A 342 -6.90 21.98 -0.57
N LEU A 343 -8.14 22.06 -1.06
CA LEU A 343 -9.03 20.93 -1.24
C LEU A 343 -9.10 20.60 -2.73
N ILE A 344 -8.64 19.39 -3.09
CA ILE A 344 -8.63 18.92 -4.48
C ILE A 344 -9.64 17.78 -4.63
N TYR A 345 -10.68 18.02 -5.41
CA TYR A 345 -11.76 17.06 -5.62
C TYR A 345 -11.49 16.25 -6.88
N LEU A 346 -11.46 14.93 -6.72
CA LEU A 346 -11.21 13.98 -7.79
C LEU A 346 -12.39 13.00 -7.91
N SER A 347 -12.69 12.57 -9.12
CA SER A 347 -13.56 11.41 -9.36
C SER A 347 -12.84 10.37 -10.19
N LEU A 348 -13.00 9.10 -9.85
CA LEU A 348 -12.41 8.02 -10.64
C LEU A 348 -13.11 7.90 -12.00
N CYS A 349 -12.32 7.78 -13.08
CA CYS A 349 -12.80 7.61 -14.45
C CYS A 349 -12.76 6.15 -14.93
#